data_AF-U3PAZ3-F1
#
_entry.id   AF-U3PAZ3-F1
#
_cell.length_a   1.000
_cell.length_b   1.000
_cell.length_c   1.000
_cell.angle_alpha   90.00
_cell.angle_beta   90.00
_cell.angle_gamma   90.00
#
_symmetry.space_group_name_H-M   'P 1'
#
loop_
_entity.id
_entity.type
_entity.pdbx_description
1 polymer ?
#
loop_
_entity_poly.entity_id
_entity_poly.type
_entity_poly.pdbx_seq_one_letter_code
_entity_poly.pdbx_strand_id
1 'polypeptide(L)'
;MYSGHARDKLPGERESGDQWAWIGRTSSRDHTVNPMTPGFGSHPFGVETGGDADRIVTDHSPLVSDGGTEAGYLDRGTESLANTARAITSDTAEITRYAPLGPTNYQKGVLSGLEQGAHVR
;
A
#
# COMPACT_ATOMS: atom_id res chain seq x y z
N MET A 1 15.31 10.21 -0.43
CA MET A 1 14.84 8.83 -0.18
C MET A 1 13.38 8.73 -0.62
N TYR A 2 12.97 7.62 -1.23
CA TYR A 2 11.58 7.39 -1.65
C TYR A 2 10.94 6.29 -0.81
N SER A 3 9.62 6.32 -0.64
CA SER A 3 8.89 5.29 0.11
C SER A 3 7.54 4.99 -0.54
N GLY A 4 7.26 3.71 -0.72
CA GLY A 4 6.02 3.22 -1.29
C GLY A 4 5.35 2.29 -0.28
N HIS A 5 4.03 2.39 -0.16
CA HIS A 5 3.25 1.59 0.78
C HIS A 5 1.86 1.39 0.20
N ALA A 6 1.49 0.15 -0.09
CA ALA A 6 0.16 -0.19 -0.58
C ALA A 6 -0.86 -0.16 0.59
N ARG A 7 -2.13 0.05 0.30
CA ARG A 7 -3.23 0.16 1.28
C ARG A 7 -3.14 -0.90 2.36
N ASP A 8 -3.34 -0.46 3.60
CA ASP A 8 -3.44 -1.36 4.73
C ASP A 8 -4.71 -2.21 4.61
N LYS A 9 -4.53 -3.53 4.53
CA LYS A 9 -5.63 -4.50 4.54
C LYS A 9 -5.47 -5.52 5.66
N LEU A 10 -6.56 -6.16 6.06
CA LEU A 10 -6.48 -7.30 6.99
C LEU A 10 -6.05 -8.57 6.25
N PRO A 11 -5.39 -9.51 6.94
CA PRO A 11 -5.06 -10.82 6.38
C PRO A 11 -6.30 -11.53 5.83
N GLY A 12 -6.21 -12.05 4.60
CA GLY A 12 -7.30 -12.75 3.92
C GLY A 12 -8.23 -11.85 3.10
N GLU A 13 -8.09 -10.53 3.15
CA GLU A 13 -8.80 -9.63 2.25
C GLU A 13 -8.30 -9.77 0.81
N ARG A 14 -9.26 -9.79 -0.14
CA ARG A 14 -9.01 -9.97 -1.58
C ARG A 14 -8.75 -8.68 -2.34
N GLU A 15 -9.06 -7.55 -1.73
CA GLU A 15 -8.77 -6.25 -2.30
C GLU A 15 -7.25 -5.99 -2.34
N SER A 16 -6.82 -5.04 -3.17
CA SER A 16 -5.42 -4.64 -3.27
C SER A 16 -4.87 -4.12 -1.94
N GLY A 17 -3.54 -4.11 -1.82
CA GLY A 17 -2.88 -3.61 -0.63
C GLY A 17 -1.86 -4.58 -0.06
N ASP A 18 -1.35 -4.19 1.10
CA ASP A 18 -0.32 -4.87 1.87
C ASP A 18 -0.86 -5.16 3.27
N GLN A 19 -0.90 -6.44 3.62
CA GLN A 19 -1.44 -6.90 4.89
C GLN A 19 -0.42 -6.85 6.03
N TRP A 20 0.87 -6.74 5.75
CA TRP A 20 1.94 -6.95 6.75
C TRP A 20 2.69 -5.69 7.14
N ALA A 21 2.85 -4.72 6.24
CA ALA A 21 3.67 -3.53 6.52
C ALA A 21 3.17 -2.73 7.74
N TRP A 22 1.85 -2.51 7.87
CA TRP A 22 1.31 -1.83 9.06
C TRP A 22 1.35 -2.70 10.31
N ILE A 23 1.05 -4.01 10.20
CA ILE A 23 1.08 -4.94 11.33
C ILE A 23 2.47 -4.97 11.96
N GLY A 24 3.52 -4.99 11.13
CA GLY A 24 4.90 -4.94 11.59
C GLY A 24 5.17 -3.68 12.41
N ARG A 25 4.74 -2.50 11.92
CA ARG A 25 4.92 -1.22 12.61
C ARG A 25 4.13 -1.13 13.91
N THR A 26 2.89 -1.62 13.94
CA THR A 26 2.02 -1.50 15.12
C THR A 26 2.36 -2.53 16.20
N SER A 27 2.89 -3.69 15.82
CA SER A 27 3.16 -4.80 16.75
C SER A 27 4.60 -4.85 17.25
N SER A 28 5.50 -4.09 16.63
CA SER A 28 6.91 -4.03 17.04
C SER A 28 7.09 -3.21 18.33
N ARG A 29 8.03 -3.63 19.18
CA ARG A 29 8.38 -2.92 20.43
C ARG A 29 9.37 -1.78 20.20
N ASP A 30 10.22 -1.89 19.19
CA ASP A 30 11.38 -1.03 18.95
C ASP A 30 11.41 -0.42 17.53
N HIS A 31 10.62 -0.95 16.59
CA HIS A 31 10.58 -0.50 15.19
C HIS A 31 9.15 -0.16 14.74
N THR A 32 8.66 0.99 15.16
CA THR A 32 7.29 1.46 14.89
C THR A 32 7.20 2.60 13.87
N VAL A 33 8.36 3.09 13.41
CA VAL A 33 8.46 4.25 12.50
C VAL A 33 7.77 3.94 11.18
N ASN A 34 6.96 4.89 10.70
CA ASN A 34 6.29 4.79 9.40
C ASN A 34 7.00 5.70 8.38
N PRO A 35 7.66 5.12 7.34
CA PRO A 35 8.35 5.88 6.31
C PRO A 35 7.45 6.80 5.49
N MET A 36 6.14 6.58 5.50
CA MET A 36 5.15 7.41 4.80
C MET A 36 4.79 8.69 5.58
N THR A 37 5.21 8.81 6.83
CA THR A 37 4.91 10.00 7.64
C THR A 37 5.81 11.18 7.25
N PRO A 38 5.29 12.43 7.25
CA PRO A 38 6.10 13.59 6.92
C PRO A 38 7.37 13.73 7.78
N GLY A 39 7.32 13.34 9.06
CA GLY A 39 8.44 13.42 9.99
C GLY A 39 9.63 12.50 9.67
N PHE A 40 9.42 11.47 8.83
CA PHE A 40 10.50 10.58 8.41
C PHE A 40 11.39 11.19 7.31
N GLY A 41 10.87 12.15 6.54
CA GLY A 41 11.62 12.86 5.50
C GLY A 41 11.80 12.10 4.18
N SER A 42 10.98 11.07 3.91
CA SER A 42 10.94 10.44 2.59
C SER A 42 10.08 11.23 1.60
N HIS A 43 10.14 10.84 0.33
CA HIS A 43 9.19 11.21 -0.71
C HIS A 43 8.25 10.02 -0.99
N PRO A 44 7.00 10.05 -0.47
CA PRO A 44 6.00 9.05 -0.77
C PRO A 44 5.67 8.97 -2.27
N PHE A 45 5.57 7.77 -2.83
CA PHE A 45 5.18 7.55 -4.22
C PHE A 45 4.06 6.49 -4.35
N GLY A 46 3.38 6.50 -5.50
CA GLY A 46 2.29 5.57 -5.80
C GLY A 46 2.78 4.13 -6.01
N VAL A 47 2.02 3.17 -5.49
CA VAL A 47 2.24 1.72 -5.70
C VAL A 47 0.94 0.98 -6.04
N GLU A 48 -0.19 1.67 -5.95
CA GLU A 48 -1.52 1.19 -6.30
C GLU A 48 -2.50 2.39 -6.38
N THR A 49 -2.15 3.41 -7.16
CA THR A 49 -2.94 4.62 -7.40
C THR A 49 -4.22 4.29 -8.17
N GLY A 50 -5.14 3.57 -7.54
CA GLY A 50 -6.41 3.11 -8.10
C GLY A 50 -6.30 2.03 -9.18
N GLY A 51 -5.09 1.66 -9.59
CA GLY A 51 -4.84 0.84 -10.78
C GLY A 51 -4.87 1.62 -12.09
N ASP A 52 -4.89 2.95 -12.02
CA ASP A 52 -4.96 3.82 -13.20
C ASP A 52 -3.59 4.02 -13.88
N ALA A 53 -2.50 3.83 -13.13
CA ALA A 53 -1.14 4.03 -13.64
C ALA A 53 -0.54 2.75 -14.23
N ASP A 54 -0.55 1.66 -13.45
CA ASP A 54 0.11 0.38 -13.72
C ASP A 54 -0.53 -0.70 -12.82
N ARG A 55 -0.04 -1.96 -12.86
CA ARG A 55 -0.53 -3.03 -11.96
C ARG A 55 -0.36 -2.60 -10.50
N ILE A 56 -1.41 -2.82 -9.72
CA ILE A 56 -1.44 -2.51 -8.29
C ILE A 56 -0.72 -3.60 -7.49
N VAL A 57 -0.10 -3.19 -6.38
CA VAL A 57 0.43 -4.13 -5.38
C VAL A 57 -0.72 -4.77 -4.60
N THR A 58 -0.70 -6.09 -4.45
CA THR A 58 -1.73 -6.86 -3.75
C THR A 58 -1.19 -7.74 -2.62
N ASP A 59 0.12 -7.81 -2.49
CA ASP A 59 0.81 -8.55 -1.44
C ASP A 59 2.06 -7.80 -0.97
N HIS A 60 2.46 -8.06 0.27
CA HIS A 60 3.66 -7.49 0.87
C HIS A 60 4.97 -7.91 0.19
N SER A 61 4.99 -9.08 -0.45
CA SER A 61 6.21 -9.68 -0.97
C SER A 61 6.85 -8.80 -2.05
N PRO A 62 8.19 -8.85 -2.21
CA PRO A 62 8.83 -8.19 -3.34
C PRO A 62 8.34 -8.75 -4.69
N LEU A 63 8.16 -10.06 -4.79
CA LEU A 63 7.73 -10.77 -6.00
C LEU A 63 6.63 -11.77 -5.65
N VAL A 64 5.61 -11.85 -6.49
CA VAL A 64 4.50 -12.80 -6.40
C VAL A 64 4.26 -13.43 -7.76
N SER A 65 3.95 -12.61 -8.77
CA SER A 65 3.68 -13.04 -10.14
C SER A 65 3.81 -11.90 -11.16
N ASP A 66 4.56 -12.17 -12.23
CA ASP A 66 4.70 -11.29 -13.39
C ASP A 66 3.42 -11.17 -14.24
N GLY A 67 2.34 -11.88 -13.90
CA GLY A 67 1.05 -11.77 -14.58
C GLY A 67 -0.15 -12.09 -13.67
N GLY A 68 -1.35 -11.83 -14.18
CA GLY A 68 -2.59 -12.01 -13.43
C GLY A 68 -2.89 -10.88 -12.44
N THR A 69 -3.81 -11.14 -11.52
CA THR A 69 -4.36 -10.14 -10.58
C THR A 69 -3.51 -9.93 -9.32
N GLU A 70 -2.55 -10.82 -9.05
CA GLU A 70 -1.68 -10.74 -7.88
C GLU A 70 -0.31 -10.19 -8.27
N ALA A 71 0.23 -9.27 -7.46
CA ALA A 71 1.55 -8.69 -7.65
C ALA A 71 2.16 -8.23 -6.33
N GLY A 72 3.46 -8.45 -6.19
CA GLY A 72 4.34 -7.83 -5.21
C GLY A 72 4.94 -6.52 -5.72
N TYR A 73 5.72 -5.84 -4.89
CA TYR A 73 6.25 -4.49 -5.17
C TYR A 73 7.20 -4.39 -6.38
N LEU A 74 7.85 -5.49 -6.77
CA LEU A 74 8.86 -5.52 -7.84
C LEU A 74 8.47 -6.45 -8.99
N ASP A 75 7.22 -6.93 -9.02
CA ASP A 75 6.72 -7.69 -10.17
C ASP A 75 6.60 -6.80 -11.40
N ARG A 76 6.71 -7.42 -12.58
CA ARG A 76 6.65 -6.69 -13.85
C ARG A 76 5.32 -5.94 -14.02
N GLY A 77 5.45 -4.71 -14.53
CA GLY A 77 4.33 -3.85 -14.85
C GLY A 77 3.61 -3.28 -13.64
N THR A 78 4.20 -3.36 -12.44
CA THR A 78 3.67 -2.68 -11.25
C THR A 78 4.07 -1.22 -11.21
N GLU A 79 3.19 -0.38 -10.68
CA GLU A 79 3.46 1.05 -10.47
C GLU A 79 4.68 1.25 -9.55
N SER A 80 4.78 0.37 -8.54
CA SER A 80 5.91 0.34 -7.62
C SER A 80 7.25 0.14 -8.33
N LEU A 81 7.36 -0.86 -9.21
CA LEU A 81 8.58 -1.11 -9.97
C LEU A 81 8.89 0.06 -10.91
N ALA A 82 7.89 0.60 -11.61
CA ALA A 82 8.06 1.72 -12.52
C ALA A 82 8.60 2.96 -11.79
N ASN A 83 8.03 3.30 -10.64
CA ASN A 83 8.48 4.44 -9.83
C ASN A 83 9.84 4.19 -9.15
N THR A 84 10.13 2.95 -8.75
CA THR A 84 11.47 2.58 -8.24
C THR A 84 12.53 2.80 -9.31
N ALA A 85 12.27 2.37 -10.55
CA ALA A 85 13.16 2.60 -11.68
C ALA A 85 13.37 4.10 -11.93
N ARG A 86 12.29 4.88 -12.01
CA ARG A 86 12.34 6.35 -12.15
C ARG A 86 13.16 7.04 -11.06
N ALA A 87 13.00 6.60 -9.80
CA ALA A 87 13.76 7.13 -8.68
C ALA A 87 15.27 6.87 -8.80
N ILE A 88 15.66 5.69 -9.31
CA ILE A 88 17.06 5.30 -9.47
C ILE A 88 17.70 5.98 -10.70
N THR A 89 16.94 6.16 -11.78
CA THR A 89 17.41 6.81 -13.01
C THR A 89 17.33 8.34 -12.97
N SER A 90 16.92 8.91 -11.83
CA SER A 90 16.71 10.36 -11.64
C SER A 90 15.59 10.97 -12.49
N ASP A 91 14.68 10.15 -13.03
CA ASP A 91 13.49 10.59 -13.76
C ASP A 91 12.33 10.92 -12.81
N THR A 92 12.63 11.78 -11.84
CA THR A 92 11.77 11.98 -10.65
C THR A 92 10.48 12.75 -10.93
N ALA A 93 10.39 13.43 -12.09
CA ALA A 93 9.19 14.16 -12.51
C ALA A 93 8.04 13.21 -12.91
N GLU A 94 8.37 12.01 -13.38
CA GLU A 94 7.42 10.99 -13.83
C GLU A 94 6.97 10.05 -12.69
N ILE A 95 7.48 10.24 -11.48
CA ILE A 95 7.07 9.46 -10.32
C ILE A 95 5.61 9.81 -9.98
N THR A 96 4.74 8.81 -9.97
CA THR A 96 3.34 9.01 -9.61
C THR A 96 3.22 9.40 -8.13
N ARG A 97 2.30 10.33 -7.85
CA ARG A 97 2.08 10.82 -6.48
C ARG A 97 1.42 9.73 -5.64
N TYR A 98 1.85 9.62 -4.39
CA TYR A 98 1.15 8.79 -3.43
C TYR A 98 -0.31 9.26 -3.23
N ALA A 99 -1.26 8.36 -3.45
CA ALA A 99 -2.68 8.59 -3.26
C ALA A 99 -3.28 7.42 -2.45
N PRO A 100 -3.51 7.57 -1.13
CA PRO A 100 -4.03 6.49 -0.31
C PRO A 100 -5.48 6.17 -0.66
N LEU A 101 -5.78 4.89 -0.92
CA LEU A 101 -7.13 4.41 -1.27
C LEU A 101 -8.12 4.38 -0.10
N GLY A 102 -7.66 4.61 1.14
CA GLY A 102 -8.46 4.47 2.35
C GLY A 102 -8.80 3.00 2.67
N PRO A 103 -9.74 2.74 3.58
CA PRO A 103 -10.09 1.38 3.98
C PRO A 103 -10.75 0.57 2.85
N THR A 104 -10.57 -0.75 2.88
CA THR A 104 -11.25 -1.69 1.99
C THR A 104 -12.76 -1.72 2.24
N ASN A 105 -13.53 -2.28 1.31
CA ASN A 105 -14.97 -2.46 1.50
C ASN A 105 -15.27 -3.42 2.65
N TYR A 106 -14.41 -4.44 2.86
CA TYR A 106 -14.52 -5.31 4.03
C TYR A 106 -14.38 -4.52 5.33
N GLN A 107 -13.33 -3.70 5.45
CA GLN A 107 -13.09 -2.86 6.63
C GLN A 107 -14.21 -1.84 6.86
N LYS A 108 -14.71 -1.19 5.79
CA LYS A 108 -15.88 -0.29 5.87
C LYS A 108 -17.11 -1.01 6.41
N GLY A 109 -17.35 -2.25 5.99
CA GLY A 109 -18.44 -3.09 6.49
C GLY A 109 -18.32 -3.39 7.99
N VAL A 110 -17.11 -3.74 8.46
CA VAL A 110 -16.83 -3.97 9.88
C VAL A 110 -17.07 -2.70 10.70
N LEU A 111 -16.56 -1.55 10.26
CA LEU A 111 -16.77 -0.27 10.94
C LEU A 111 -18.25 0.11 11.04
N SER A 112 -18.98 -0.02 9.92
CA SER A 112 -20.42 0.29 9.87
C SER A 112 -21.22 -0.61 10.81
N GLY A 113 -20.87 -1.90 10.90
CA GLY A 113 -21.52 -2.84 11.81
C GLY A 113 -21.27 -2.52 13.29
N LEU A 114 -20.05 -2.08 13.64
CA LEU A 114 -19.72 -1.65 15.01
C LEU A 114 -20.48 -0.38 15.41
N GLU A 115 -20.55 0.61 14.52
CA GLU A 115 -21.30 1.84 14.75
C GLU A 115 -22.79 1.55 14.95
N GLN A 116 -23.39 0.76 14.06
CA GLN A 116 -24.79 0.37 14.19
C GLN A 116 -25.05 -0.41 15.49
N GLY A 117 -24.20 -1.38 15.83
CA GLY A 117 -24.31 -2.16 17.08
C GLY A 117 -24.12 -1.34 18.36
N ALA A 118 -23.36 -0.24 18.30
CA ALA A 118 -23.20 0.70 19.41
C ALA A 118 -24.43 1.61 19.61
N HIS A 119 -25.22 1.86 18.55
CA HIS A 119 -26.45 2.64 18.61
C HIS A 119 -27.70 1.82 19.02
N VAL A 120 -27.61 0.49 19.07
CA VAL A 120 -28.70 -0.39 19.55
C VAL A 120 -28.51 -0.81 21.02
N ARG A 121 -27.64 -0.14 21.77
CA ARG A 121 -27.44 -0.37 23.21
C ARG A 121 -27.82 0.83 24.05
#